data_AF-A0A1B9P8X4-F1
#
_entry.id   AF-A0A1B9P8X4-F1
#
_cell.length_a   1.000
_cell.length_b   1.000
_cell.length_c   1.000
_cell.angle_alpha   90.00
_cell.angle_beta   90.00
_cell.angle_gamma   90.00
#
_symmetry.space_group_name_H-M   'P 1'
#
loop_
_entity.id
_entity.type
_entity.pdbx_description
1 polymer ?
#
loop_
_entity_poly.entity_id
_entity_poly.type
_entity_poly.pdbx_seq_one_letter_code
_entity_poly.pdbx_strand_id
1 'polypeptide(L)'
;MDLSTSALLFSALLSPLVMADWQLDLGLEINRPNMQRITNSSASLVLGEETLVFNSIDKQSQVQAWAELKNIDAENVEIAFRVTEEEGEGNIRILCAPTIITKLNNLESYMVSDSSANETVKLSVEVISS
;
A
#
# COMPACT_ATOMS: atom_id res chain seq x y z
N MET A 1 47.68 -15.54 -24.61
CA MET A 1 46.78 -14.99 -23.58
C MET A 1 45.40 -14.96 -24.20
N ASP A 2 44.63 -16.03 -24.00
CA ASP A 2 43.22 -16.08 -24.37
C ASP A 2 42.42 -15.95 -23.08
N LEU A 3 41.90 -14.75 -22.83
CA LEU A 3 40.81 -14.50 -21.91
C LEU A 3 39.71 -13.82 -22.73
N SER A 4 39.06 -14.59 -23.61
CA SER A 4 37.72 -14.22 -24.05
C SER A 4 36.77 -14.57 -22.92
N THR A 5 36.70 -13.64 -21.98
CA THR A 5 35.67 -13.48 -20.97
C THR A 5 34.31 -13.77 -21.60
N SER A 6 33.77 -14.96 -21.37
CA SER A 6 32.33 -15.21 -21.47
C SER A 6 31.67 -14.41 -20.36
N ALA A 7 31.55 -13.10 -20.60
CA ALA A 7 30.72 -12.22 -19.82
C ALA A 7 29.29 -12.73 -19.99
N LEU A 8 28.84 -13.42 -18.96
CA LEU A 8 27.48 -13.87 -18.78
C LEU A 8 26.57 -12.65 -18.91
N LEU A 9 25.98 -12.48 -20.10
CA LEU A 9 24.93 -11.52 -20.33
C LEU A 9 23.67 -12.02 -19.63
N PHE A 10 23.63 -11.87 -18.31
CA PHE A 10 22.38 -11.79 -17.59
C PHE A 10 21.79 -10.40 -17.89
N SER A 11 21.30 -10.23 -19.12
CA SER A 11 20.19 -9.33 -19.34
C SER A 11 19.04 -9.88 -18.50
N ALA A 12 18.96 -9.44 -17.24
CA ALA A 12 17.76 -9.54 -16.46
C ALA A 12 16.66 -8.95 -17.34
N LEU A 13 15.85 -9.81 -17.93
CA LEU A 13 14.57 -9.43 -18.48
C LEU A 13 13.82 -8.88 -17.29
N LEU A 14 13.88 -7.57 -17.06
CA LEU A 14 12.89 -6.90 -16.23
C LEU A 14 11.57 -7.32 -16.86
N SER A 15 10.87 -8.25 -16.20
CA SER A 15 9.64 -8.79 -16.74
C SER A 15 8.72 -7.60 -17.06
N PRO A 16 7.89 -7.64 -18.11
CA PRO A 16 6.98 -6.55 -18.43
C PRO A 16 6.17 -6.05 -17.22
N LEU A 17 5.94 -6.92 -16.24
CA LEU A 17 5.29 -6.63 -14.96
C LEU A 17 6.06 -5.64 -14.06
N VAL A 18 7.38 -5.56 -14.15
CA VAL A 18 8.23 -4.65 -13.35
C VAL A 18 8.27 -3.25 -13.95
N MET A 19 7.91 -3.09 -15.22
CA MET A 19 7.92 -1.81 -15.93
C MET A 19 6.53 -1.19 -16.12
N ALA A 20 5.46 -1.86 -15.67
CA ALA A 20 4.11 -1.31 -15.74
C ALA A 20 3.94 -0.21 -14.68
N ASP A 21 3.19 0.84 -15.04
CA ASP A 21 2.71 1.84 -14.09
C ASP A 21 1.50 1.24 -13.37
N TRP A 22 1.72 0.80 -12.13
CA TRP A 22 0.69 0.18 -11.31
C TRP A 22 -0.05 1.24 -10.54
N GLN A 23 -1.33 1.44 -10.83
CA GLN A 23 -2.14 2.37 -10.08
C GLN A 23 -2.87 1.64 -8.95
N LEU A 24 -2.76 2.18 -7.74
CA LEU A 24 -3.53 1.76 -6.57
C LEU A 24 -4.67 2.75 -6.34
N ASP A 25 -5.90 2.25 -6.30
CA ASP A 25 -7.05 2.97 -5.77
C ASP A 25 -7.33 2.46 -4.35
N LEU A 26 -7.29 3.39 -3.38
CA LEU A 26 -7.46 3.12 -1.96
C LEU A 26 -8.69 3.87 -1.43
N GLY A 27 -9.60 3.14 -0.80
CA GLY A 27 -10.60 3.66 0.12
C GLY A 27 -10.19 3.38 1.57
N LEU A 28 -10.10 4.41 2.40
CA LEU A 28 -9.78 4.32 3.83
C LEU A 28 -10.97 4.81 4.65
N GLU A 29 -11.48 3.94 5.52
CA GLU A 29 -12.51 4.26 6.49
C GLU A 29 -11.97 4.04 7.91
N ILE A 30 -12.07 5.06 8.76
CA ILE A 30 -11.75 4.99 10.19
C ILE A 30 -12.99 5.43 10.96
N ASN A 31 -13.43 4.62 11.92
CA ASN A 31 -14.59 4.92 12.75
C ASN A 31 -14.23 4.72 14.23
N ARG A 32 -14.47 5.75 15.05
CA ARG A 32 -14.27 5.76 16.50
C ARG A 32 -15.21 6.77 17.17
N PRO A 33 -15.41 6.74 18.50
CA PRO A 33 -16.51 7.45 19.17
C PRO A 33 -16.66 8.94 18.86
N ASN A 34 -15.56 9.63 18.53
CA ASN A 34 -15.55 11.07 18.26
C ASN A 34 -15.01 11.43 16.86
N MET A 35 -14.77 10.44 15.99
CA MET A 35 -14.25 10.69 14.65
C MET A 35 -14.68 9.58 13.70
N GLN A 36 -15.31 9.99 12.60
CA GLN A 36 -15.47 9.15 11.43
C GLN A 36 -14.73 9.81 10.28
N ARG A 37 -13.89 9.04 9.58
CA ARG A 37 -13.14 9.49 8.41
C ARG A 37 -13.35 8.49 7.29
N ILE A 38 -13.80 8.99 6.15
CA ILE A 38 -13.94 8.21 4.91
C ILE A 38 -13.22 9.01 3.84
N THR A 39 -12.27 8.40 3.16
CA THR A 39 -11.46 9.06 2.13
C THR A 39 -11.07 8.07 1.06
N ASN A 40 -10.89 8.58 -0.14
CA ASN A 40 -10.37 7.82 -1.27
C ASN A 40 -9.13 8.53 -1.82
N SER A 41 -8.15 7.76 -2.26
CA SER A 41 -6.91 8.24 -2.84
C SER A 41 -6.43 7.29 -3.93
N SER A 42 -5.71 7.84 -4.91
CA SER A 42 -5.05 7.05 -5.95
C SER A 42 -3.56 7.36 -5.99
N ALA A 43 -2.72 6.35 -6.21
CA ALA A 43 -1.28 6.52 -6.28
C ALA A 43 -0.64 5.50 -7.23
N SER A 44 0.40 5.92 -7.96
CA SER A 44 1.28 4.99 -8.69
C SER A 44 2.18 4.24 -7.70
N LEU A 45 2.30 2.94 -7.89
CA LEU A 45 3.17 2.05 -7.14
C LEU A 45 4.31 1.56 -8.02
N VAL A 46 5.49 1.47 -7.42
CA VAL A 46 6.67 0.82 -7.99
C VAL A 46 6.96 -0.43 -7.18
N LEU A 47 7.26 -1.53 -7.88
CA LEU A 47 7.55 -2.82 -7.23
C LEU A 47 8.75 -2.68 -6.27
N GLY A 48 8.54 -3.02 -5.00
CA GLY A 48 9.54 -2.95 -3.94
C GLY A 48 9.78 -1.56 -3.35
N GLU A 49 9.02 -0.54 -3.77
CA GLU A 49 9.11 0.82 -3.21
C GLU A 49 7.89 1.14 -2.34
N GLU A 50 8.17 1.69 -1.15
CA GLU A 50 7.13 2.17 -0.25
C GLU A 50 6.65 3.56 -0.70
N THR A 51 5.34 3.69 -0.90
CA THR A 51 4.70 4.89 -1.42
C THR A 51 3.71 5.45 -0.40
N LEU A 52 3.76 6.76 -0.16
CA LEU A 52 2.73 7.46 0.61
C LEU A 52 1.48 7.61 -0.26
N VAL A 53 0.43 6.87 0.07
CA VAL A 53 -0.80 6.82 -0.74
C VAL A 53 -1.91 7.71 -0.19
N PHE A 54 -1.85 8.03 1.11
CA PHE A 54 -2.76 8.99 1.73
C PHE A 54 -2.06 9.78 2.83
N ASN A 55 -2.36 11.07 2.93
CA ASN A 55 -1.94 11.92 4.03
C ASN A 55 -3.04 12.92 4.38
N SER A 56 -3.52 12.89 5.62
CA SER A 56 -4.54 13.83 6.07
C SER A 56 -3.94 15.21 6.32
N ILE A 57 -4.66 16.26 5.92
CA ILE A 57 -4.25 17.67 6.09
C ILE A 57 -4.65 18.20 7.49
N ASP A 58 -5.33 17.38 8.29
CA ASP A 58 -5.91 17.81 9.55
C ASP A 58 -4.86 17.92 10.66
N LYS A 59 -4.85 19.05 11.38
CA LYS A 59 -3.78 19.35 12.36
C LYS A 59 -3.92 18.58 13.67
N GLN A 60 -5.11 18.07 13.97
CA GLN A 60 -5.41 17.40 15.24
C GLN A 60 -5.11 15.89 15.23
N SER A 61 -5.04 15.28 14.05
CA SER A 61 -4.76 13.85 13.87
C SER A 61 -4.25 13.68 12.44
N GLN A 62 -2.92 13.50 12.32
CA GLN A 62 -2.27 13.26 11.04
C GLN A 62 -2.26 11.76 10.76
N VAL A 63 -3.26 11.32 10.00
CA VAL A 63 -3.33 9.96 9.48
C VAL A 63 -2.57 9.88 8.18
N GLN A 64 -1.67 8.90 8.08
CA GLN A 64 -0.94 8.57 6.86
C GLN A 64 -1.20 7.11 6.51
N ALA A 65 -1.33 6.81 5.23
CA ALA A 65 -1.33 5.45 4.73
C ALA A 65 -0.21 5.29 3.71
N TRP A 66 0.55 4.22 3.90
CA TRP A 66 1.64 3.80 3.04
C TRP A 66 1.29 2.46 2.41
N ALA A 67 1.74 2.26 1.19
CA ALA A 67 1.60 1.00 0.47
C ALA A 67 2.92 0.63 -0.20
N GLU A 68 3.27 -0.65 -0.19
CA GLU A 68 4.39 -1.22 -0.93
C GLU A 68 3.86 -2.36 -1.79
N LEU A 69 4.09 -2.27 -3.09
CA LEU A 69 3.85 -3.39 -3.99
C LEU A 69 4.96 -4.43 -3.79
N LYS A 70 4.62 -5.58 -3.20
CA LYS A 70 5.60 -6.61 -2.82
C LYS A 70 5.88 -7.59 -3.95
N ASN A 71 4.82 -8.03 -4.63
CA ASN A 71 4.91 -9.04 -5.66
C ASN A 71 3.77 -8.90 -6.66
N ILE A 72 4.05 -9.27 -7.90
CA ILE A 72 3.07 -9.42 -8.97
C ILE A 72 3.38 -10.69 -9.73
N ASP A 73 2.37 -11.55 -9.84
CA ASP A 73 2.40 -12.70 -10.73
C ASP A 73 1.23 -12.65 -11.73
N ALA A 74 1.02 -13.74 -12.47
CA ALA A 74 0.00 -13.80 -13.52
C ALA A 74 -1.44 -13.69 -12.99
N GLU A 75 -1.67 -13.95 -11.71
CA GLU A 75 -3.00 -14.00 -11.10
C GLU A 75 -3.16 -13.00 -9.96
N ASN A 76 -2.09 -12.74 -9.20
CA ASN A 76 -2.15 -12.03 -7.93
C ASN A 76 -1.19 -10.84 -7.87
N VAL A 77 -1.63 -9.86 -7.10
CA VAL A 77 -0.88 -8.68 -6.68
C VAL A 77 -0.85 -8.68 -5.16
N GLU A 78 0.34 -8.60 -4.59
CA GLU A 78 0.57 -8.56 -3.14
C GLU A 78 1.00 -7.16 -2.72
N ILE A 79 0.26 -6.55 -1.80
CA ILE A 79 0.46 -5.17 -1.37
C ILE A 79 0.54 -5.14 0.15
N ALA A 80 1.65 -4.64 0.69
CA ALA A 80 1.79 -4.39 2.10
C ALA A 80 1.32 -2.97 2.42
N PHE A 81 0.47 -2.82 3.42
CA PHE A 81 -0.02 -1.52 3.89
C PHE A 81 0.52 -1.19 5.27
N ARG A 82 0.62 0.11 5.54
CA ARG A 82 0.80 0.63 6.89
C ARG A 82 0.00 1.91 7.06
N VAL A 83 -1.01 1.88 7.93
CA VAL A 83 -1.79 3.05 8.32
C VAL A 83 -1.35 3.50 9.70
N THR A 84 -0.94 4.75 9.80
CA THR A 84 -0.45 5.35 11.05
C THR A 84 -1.21 6.63 11.38
N GLU A 85 -1.26 6.95 12.66
CA GLU A 85 -1.77 8.21 13.17
C GLU A 85 -0.71 8.85 14.08
N GLU A 86 -0.42 10.14 13.88
CA GLU A 86 0.32 10.93 14.86
C GLU A 86 -0.65 11.49 15.91
N GLU A 87 -0.50 11.05 17.16
CA GLU A 87 -1.37 11.43 18.30
C GLU A 87 -0.93 12.74 19.00
N GLY A 88 0.02 13.46 18.40
CA GLY A 88 0.66 14.64 18.96
C GLY A 88 2.01 14.32 19.63
N GLU A 89 2.84 15.34 19.78
CA GLU A 89 4.21 15.25 20.34
C GLU A 89 5.13 14.24 19.60
N GLY A 90 4.86 13.97 18.31
CA GLY A 90 5.64 13.03 17.50
C GLY A 90 5.40 11.55 17.80
N ASN A 91 4.40 11.22 18.63
CA ASN A 91 4.02 9.84 18.90
C ASN A 91 3.23 9.26 17.73
N ILE A 92 3.79 8.21 17.10
CA ILE A 92 3.16 7.51 15.97
C ILE A 92 2.53 6.21 16.46
N ARG A 93 1.21 6.10 16.29
CA ARG A 93 0.44 4.87 16.51
C ARG A 93 0.19 4.17 15.17
N ILE A 94 0.40 2.86 15.11
CA ILE A 94 0.00 2.04 13.95
C ILE A 94 -1.45 1.63 14.16
N LEU A 95 -2.34 2.03 13.24
CA LEU A 95 -3.75 1.65 13.28
C LEU A 95 -3.97 0.27 12.65
N CYS A 96 -3.30 0.01 11.52
CA CYS A 96 -3.26 -1.33 10.91
C CYS A 96 -2.06 -1.45 9.96
N ALA A 97 -1.60 -2.68 9.72
CA ALA A 97 -0.53 -2.97 8.75
C ALA A 97 -0.74 -4.33 8.03
N PRO A 98 -1.84 -4.50 7.29
CA PRO A 98 -2.10 -5.77 6.61
C PRO A 98 -1.23 -5.93 5.37
N THR A 99 -1.06 -7.18 4.94
CA THR A 99 -0.70 -7.51 3.55
C THR A 99 -1.95 -8.04 2.87
N ILE A 100 -2.33 -7.43 1.74
CA ILE A 100 -3.52 -7.78 0.96
C ILE A 100 -3.05 -8.43 -0.34
N ILE A 101 -3.60 -9.60 -0.63
CA ILE A 101 -3.38 -10.31 -1.90
C ILE A 101 -4.69 -10.21 -2.67
N THR A 102 -4.67 -9.56 -3.83
CA THR A 102 -5.83 -9.36 -4.70
C THR A 102 -5.49 -9.68 -6.16
N LYS A 103 -6.48 -9.69 -7.04
CA LYS A 103 -6.28 -9.74 -8.49
C LYS A 103 -6.28 -8.32 -9.07
N LEU A 104 -5.75 -8.16 -10.28
CA LEU A 104 -5.90 -6.90 -11.01
C LEU A 104 -7.37 -6.61 -11.30
N ASN A 105 -7.77 -5.34 -11.18
CA ASN A 105 -9.13 -4.84 -11.36
C ASN A 105 -10.15 -5.57 -10.48
N ASN A 106 -9.74 -5.98 -9.28
CA ASN A 106 -10.60 -6.58 -8.27
C ASN A 106 -10.55 -5.75 -6.99
N LEU A 107 -11.72 -5.24 -6.58
CA LEU A 107 -11.89 -4.55 -5.31
C LEU A 107 -11.88 -5.55 -4.16
N GLU A 108 -10.84 -5.49 -3.34
CA GLU A 108 -10.69 -6.28 -2.13
C GLU A 108 -10.84 -5.40 -0.89
N SER A 109 -11.24 -5.97 0.25
CA SER A 109 -11.36 -5.18 1.48
C SER A 109 -10.78 -5.89 2.70
N TYR A 110 -10.09 -5.12 3.53
CA TYR A 110 -9.58 -5.54 4.83
C TYR A 110 -10.19 -4.70 5.93
N MET A 111 -10.51 -5.30 7.07
CA MET A 111 -11.04 -4.58 8.23
C MET A 111 -10.45 -5.14 9.52
N VAL A 112 -10.06 -4.23 10.41
CA VAL A 112 -9.62 -4.55 11.77
C VAL A 112 -10.39 -3.69 12.77
N SER A 113 -10.61 -4.24 13.95
CA SER A 113 -11.22 -3.54 15.08
C SER A 113 -10.32 -3.60 16.32
N ASP A 114 -10.23 -2.47 17.01
CA ASP A 114 -9.62 -2.32 18.33
C ASP A 114 -10.74 -2.09 19.35
N SER A 115 -11.07 -3.12 20.12
CA SER A 115 -12.12 -3.04 21.13
C SER A 115 -11.78 -2.12 22.30
N SER A 116 -10.49 -1.89 22.57
CA SER A 116 -10.07 -1.03 23.68
C SER A 116 -10.29 0.45 23.35
N ALA A 117 -10.05 0.83 22.09
CA ALA A 117 -10.27 2.17 21.56
C ALA A 117 -11.69 2.38 20.98
N ASN A 118 -12.52 1.32 20.88
CA ASN A 118 -13.77 1.31 20.10
C ASN A 118 -13.56 1.83 18.66
N GLU A 119 -12.46 1.40 18.04
CA GLU A 119 -12.01 1.89 16.74
C GLU A 119 -12.07 0.78 15.70
N THR A 120 -12.50 1.11 14.48
CA THR A 120 -12.43 0.22 13.33
C THR A 120 -11.72 0.91 12.18
N VAL A 121 -10.83 0.19 11.51
CA VAL A 121 -10.17 0.63 10.29
C VAL A 121 -10.50 -0.34 9.17
N LYS A 122 -10.99 0.19 8.05
CA LYS A 122 -11.26 -0.57 6.85
C LYS A 122 -10.49 0.03 5.67
N LEU A 123 -9.84 -0.85 4.92
CA LEU A 123 -9.19 -0.57 3.65
C LEU A 123 -10.00 -1.24 2.55
N SER A 124 -10.27 -0.50 1.48
CA SER A 124 -10.82 -1.03 0.23
C SER A 124 -9.79 -0.74 -0.85
N VAL A 125 -9.37 -1.76 -1.59
CA VAL A 125 -8.17 -1.71 -2.41
C VAL A 125 -8.44 -2.31 -3.77
N GLU A 126 -8.08 -1.58 -4.81
CA GLU A 126 -8.07 -2.07 -6.19
C GLU A 126 -6.75 -1.68 -6.86
N VAL A 127 -6.15 -2.62 -7.60
CA VAL A 127 -4.94 -2.36 -8.39
C VAL A 127 -5.28 -2.45 -9.86
N ILE A 128 -4.90 -1.40 -10.58
CA ILE A 128 -5.15 -1.21 -12.00
C ILE A 128 -3.79 -1.16 -12.71
N SER A 129 -3.71 -1.79 -13.88
CA SER A 129 -2.57 -1.62 -14.79
C SER A 129 -2.96 -0.55 -15.82
N SER A 130 -2.17 0.51 -15.94
CA SER A 130 -2.32 1.53 -17.00
C SER A 130 -1.32 1.37 -18.13
#